data_AF-A0AAV8A530-F1
#
_entry.id   AF-A0AAV8A530-F1
#
_cell.length_a   1.000
_cell.length_b   1.000
_cell.length_c   1.000
_cell.angle_alpha   90.00
_cell.angle_beta   90.00
_cell.angle_gamma   90.00
#
_symmetry.space_group_name_H-M   'P 1'
#
loop_
_entity.id
_entity.type
_entity.pdbx_description
1 polymer ?
#
loop_
_entity_poly.entity_id
_entity_poly.type
_entity_poly.pdbx_seq_one_letter_code
_entity_poly.pdbx_strand_id
1 'polypeptide(L)'
;MPGEGEAYASFVKQNKRIPRRGEIGLTSEEIERFEKAGYVMSGSRHKMMNAVRLRKESQIYSAEEKRALAMLNLEEQKKRETEVLNSLKDLVKKKLKKGRK
;
A
#
# COMPACT_ATOMS: atom_id res chain seq x y z
N MET A 1 5.10 18.63 -3.40
CA MET A 1 4.28 18.23 -4.58
C MET A 1 3.37 17.08 -4.19
N PRO A 2 2.07 17.13 -4.48
CA PRO A 2 1.17 15.99 -4.39
C PRO A 2 1.40 15.08 -5.61
N GLY A 3 2.02 13.91 -5.40
CA GLY A 3 2.36 12.97 -6.48
C GLY A 3 3.60 12.10 -6.20
N GLU A 4 4.47 12.55 -5.29
CA GLU A 4 5.70 11.81 -4.94
C GLU A 4 5.38 10.46 -4.27
N GLY A 5 4.32 10.40 -3.44
CA GLY A 5 3.94 9.18 -2.72
C GLY A 5 3.48 8.01 -3.61
N GLU A 6 2.96 8.31 -4.80
CA GLU A 6 2.47 7.29 -5.74
C GLU A 6 3.62 6.67 -6.55
N ALA A 7 4.62 7.49 -6.92
CA ALA A 7 5.87 7.00 -7.51
C ALA A 7 6.63 6.09 -6.54
N TYR A 8 6.69 6.44 -5.25
CA TYR A 8 7.36 5.60 -4.24
C TYR A 8 6.65 4.25 -3.99
N ALA A 9 5.32 4.20 -4.07
CA ALA A 9 4.58 2.94 -3.90
C ALA A 9 4.96 1.88 -4.95
N SER A 10 5.28 2.32 -6.18
CA SER A 10 5.72 1.40 -7.23
C SER A 10 7.09 0.76 -6.96
N PHE A 11 8.00 1.49 -6.30
CA PHE A 11 9.31 0.95 -5.89
C PHE A 11 9.16 -0.05 -4.74
N VAL A 12 8.28 0.23 -3.78
CA VAL A 12 8.00 -0.66 -2.65
C VAL A 12 7.39 -1.99 -3.12
N LYS A 13 6.41 -1.94 -4.05
CA LYS A 13 5.83 -3.14 -4.67
C LYS A 13 6.86 -4.02 -5.39
N GLN A 14 7.90 -3.40 -5.95
CA GLN A 14 9.00 -4.10 -6.62
C GLN A 14 10.11 -4.54 -5.66
N ASN A 15 9.91 -4.37 -4.35
CA ASN A 15 10.92 -4.60 -3.30
C ASN A 15 12.24 -3.83 -3.56
N LYS A 16 12.13 -2.69 -4.25
CA LYS A 16 13.26 -1.84 -4.60
C LYS A 16 13.44 -0.76 -3.52
N ARG A 17 14.69 -0.49 -3.20
CA ARG A 17 15.08 0.56 -2.26
C ARG A 17 14.55 1.92 -2.73
N ILE A 18 14.01 2.71 -1.81
CA ILE A 18 13.54 4.08 -2.10
C ILE A 18 14.75 5.00 -2.35
N PRO A 19 14.79 5.75 -3.47
CA PRO A 19 15.89 6.66 -3.78
C PRO A 19 16.08 7.76 -2.73
N ARG A 20 17.34 8.12 -2.41
CA ARG A 20 17.68 9.32 -1.61
C ARG A 20 17.42 10.58 -2.44
N ARG A 21 17.32 11.75 -1.80
CA ARG A 21 17.08 13.04 -2.49
C ARG A 21 18.09 13.34 -3.60
N GLY A 22 19.37 12.95 -3.42
CA GLY A 22 20.42 13.10 -4.44
C GLY A 22 20.45 11.98 -5.49
N GLU A 23 19.57 11.00 -5.38
CA GLU A 23 19.41 9.87 -6.30
C GLU A 23 18.09 9.99 -7.10
N ILE A 24 17.34 11.10 -6.94
CA ILE A 24 16.12 11.38 -7.71
C ILE A 24 16.53 11.53 -9.17
N GLY A 25 16.06 10.60 -10.02
CA GLY A 25 16.40 10.53 -11.44
C GLY A 25 17.35 9.39 -11.81
N LEU A 26 17.93 8.68 -10.84
CA LEU A 26 18.64 7.42 -11.07
C LEU A 26 17.71 6.23 -10.85
N THR A 27 17.86 5.21 -11.68
CA THR A 27 17.20 3.93 -11.48
C THR A 27 17.82 3.18 -10.30
N SER A 28 17.05 2.30 -9.66
CA SER A 28 17.54 1.48 -8.53
C SER A 28 18.78 0.67 -8.89
N GLU A 29 18.87 0.19 -10.13
CA GLU A 29 20.00 -0.58 -10.65
C GLU A 29 21.26 0.27 -10.80
N GLU A 30 21.12 1.53 -11.23
CA GLU A 30 22.25 2.46 -11.31
C GLU A 30 22.81 2.77 -9.92
N ILE A 31 21.93 2.99 -8.95
CA ILE A 31 22.32 3.24 -7.55
C ILE A 31 23.09 2.04 -6.99
N GLU A 32 22.59 0.82 -7.20
CA GLU A 32 23.27 -0.41 -6.75
C GLU A 32 24.63 -0.59 -7.43
N ARG A 33 24.73 -0.32 -8.74
CA ARG A 33 26.00 -0.35 -9.48
C ARG A 33 27.01 0.65 -8.90
N PHE A 34 26.59 1.88 -8.62
CA PHE A 34 27.48 2.89 -8.07
C PHE A 34 27.90 2.57 -6.62
N GLU A 35 27.00 2.06 -5.78
CA GLU A 35 27.33 1.61 -4.42
C GLU A 35 28.32 0.44 -4.46
N LYS A 36 28.13 -0.54 -5.36
CA LYS A 36 29.05 -1.67 -5.55
C LYS A 36 30.42 -1.25 -6.07
N ALA A 37 30.48 -0.23 -6.92
CA ALA A 37 31.73 0.37 -7.39
C ALA A 37 32.43 1.23 -6.33
N GLY A 38 31.84 1.40 -5.14
CA GLY A 38 32.44 2.13 -4.01
C GLY A 38 32.15 3.63 -4.00
N TYR A 39 31.26 4.12 -4.87
CA TYR A 39 30.83 5.52 -4.84
C TYR A 39 29.95 5.78 -3.61
N VAL A 40 30.27 6.85 -2.88
CA VAL A 40 29.46 7.30 -1.76
C VAL A 40 28.32 8.15 -2.30
N MET A 41 27.08 7.63 -2.25
CA MET A 41 25.91 8.41 -2.66
C MET A 41 25.67 9.59 -1.73
N SER A 42 25.06 10.66 -2.24
CA SER A 42 24.75 11.84 -1.44
C SER A 42 23.86 11.50 -0.25
N GLY A 43 24.34 11.80 0.97
CA GLY A 43 23.64 11.52 2.22
C GLY A 43 23.93 10.17 2.89
N SER A 44 24.71 9.29 2.27
CA SER A 44 24.99 7.93 2.78
C SER A 44 25.66 7.92 4.16
N ARG A 45 26.56 8.88 4.42
CA ARG A 45 27.31 8.97 5.68
C ARG A 45 26.59 9.77 6.78
N HIS A 46 25.43 10.36 6.49
CA HIS A 46 24.75 11.24 7.43
C HIS A 46 23.69 10.50 8.25
N LYS A 47 24.03 10.16 9.50
CA LYS A 47 23.18 9.36 10.41
C LYS A 47 21.75 9.90 10.54
N MET A 48 21.60 11.21 10.75
CA MET A 48 20.29 11.85 10.91
C MET A 48 19.45 11.72 9.63
N MET A 49 20.06 11.88 8.46
CA MET A 49 19.35 11.79 7.18
C MET A 49 18.93 10.36 6.87
N ASN A 50 19.78 9.38 7.22
CA ASN A 50 19.43 7.96 7.13
C ASN A 50 18.26 7.59 8.04
N ALA A 51 18.20 8.13 9.26
CA ALA A 51 17.08 7.90 10.17
C ALA A 51 15.77 8.51 9.63
N VAL A 52 15.83 9.72 9.07
CA VAL A 52 14.67 10.36 8.41
C VAL A 52 14.20 9.54 7.21
N ARG A 53 15.13 8.98 6.42
CA ARG A 53 14.82 8.08 5.30
C ARG A 53 14.10 6.82 5.78
N LEU A 54 14.66 6.11 6.78
CA LEU A 54 14.04 4.91 7.35
C LEU A 54 12.64 5.19 7.90
N ARG A 55 12.44 6.36 8.52
CA ARG A 55 11.12 6.80 9.00
C ARG A 55 10.15 7.02 7.84
N LYS A 56 10.58 7.66 6.75
CA LYS A 56 9.76 7.88 5.55
C LYS A 56 9.40 6.57 4.87
N GLU A 57 10.35 5.64 4.73
CA GLU A 57 10.12 4.27 4.25
C GLU A 57 9.07 3.58 5.11
N SER A 58 9.25 3.58 6.44
CA SER A 58 8.30 2.96 7.39
C SER A 58 6.90 3.58 7.32
N GLN A 59 6.79 4.89 7.07
CA GLN A 59 5.50 5.58 6.88
C GLN A 59 4.78 5.11 5.61
N ILE A 60 5.52 4.82 4.53
CA ILE A 60 4.96 4.33 3.29
C ILE A 60 4.48 2.89 3.46
N TYR A 61 5.29 2.02 4.08
CA TYR A 61 4.89 0.66 4.43
C TYR A 61 3.60 0.64 5.26
N SER A 62 3.55 1.45 6.33
CA SER A 62 2.36 1.55 7.18
C SER A 62 1.12 2.06 6.41
N ALA A 63 1.29 2.98 5.47
CA ALA A 63 0.18 3.48 4.65
C ALA A 63 -0.33 2.42 3.64
N GLU A 64 0.56 1.62 3.06
CA GLU A 64 0.20 0.55 2.13
C GLU A 64 -0.44 -0.64 2.85
N GLU A 65 0.11 -1.07 3.99
CA GLU A 65 -0.49 -2.06 4.88
C GLU A 65 -1.88 -1.64 5.34
N LYS A 66 -2.05 -0.37 5.72
CA LYS A 66 -3.35 0.17 6.12
C LYS A 66 -4.35 0.22 4.97
N ARG A 67 -3.90 0.49 3.74
CA ARG A 67 -4.76 0.42 2.54
C ARG A 67 -5.16 -1.02 2.22
N ALA A 68 -4.22 -1.96 2.27
CA ALA A 68 -4.48 -3.37 2.05
C ALA A 68 -5.49 -3.91 3.08
N LEU A 69 -5.29 -3.59 4.37
CA LEU A 69 -6.21 -3.96 5.45
C LEU A 69 -7.60 -3.34 5.25
N ALA A 70 -7.67 -2.07 4.82
CA ALA A 70 -8.94 -1.41 4.53
C ALA A 70 -9.69 -2.06 3.35
N MET A 71 -8.99 -2.48 2.30
CA MET A 71 -9.59 -3.22 1.18
C MET A 71 -10.14 -4.57 1.62
N LEU A 72 -9.39 -5.33 2.43
CA LEU A 72 -9.85 -6.62 2.98
C LEU A 72 -11.12 -6.45 3.83
N ASN A 73 -11.14 -5.46 4.74
CA ASN A 73 -12.32 -5.17 5.55
C ASN A 73 -13.54 -4.78 4.69
N LEU A 74 -13.32 -4.05 3.60
CA LEU A 74 -14.38 -3.68 2.65
C LEU A 74 -14.94 -4.90 1.91
N GLU A 75 -14.07 -5.82 1.46
CA GLU A 75 -14.50 -7.06 0.83
C GLU A 75 -15.28 -7.96 1.81
N GLU A 76 -14.82 -8.05 3.05
CA GLU A 76 -15.47 -8.85 4.09
C GLU A 76 -16.85 -8.27 4.46
N GLN A 77 -16.95 -6.94 4.59
CA GLN A 77 -18.24 -6.27 4.77
C GLN A 77 -19.19 -6.50 3.59
N LYS A 78 -18.72 -6.37 2.34
CA LYS A 78 -19.55 -6.62 1.15
C LYS A 78 -20.08 -8.05 1.10
N LYS A 79 -19.27 -9.04 1.46
CA LYS A 79 -19.70 -10.45 1.55
C LYS A 79 -20.82 -10.59 2.59
N ARG A 80 -20.60 -10.03 3.78
CA ARG A 80 -21.58 -10.08 4.89
C ARG A 80 -22.88 -9.37 4.53
N GLU A 81 -22.81 -8.20 3.90
CA GLU A 81 -24.00 -7.48 3.41
C GLU A 81 -24.77 -8.29 2.36
N THR A 82 -24.07 -8.96 1.45
CA THR A 82 -24.69 -9.80 0.41
C THR A 82 -25.43 -10.99 1.03
N GLU A 83 -24.83 -11.65 2.03
CA GLU A 83 -25.47 -12.72 2.80
C GLU A 83 -26.73 -12.24 3.52
N VAL A 84 -26.64 -11.09 4.21
CA VAL A 84 -27.79 -10.48 4.90
C VAL A 84 -28.91 -10.15 3.90
N LEU A 85 -28.58 -9.55 2.76
CA LEU A 85 -29.55 -9.23 1.70
C LEU A 85 -30.23 -10.49 1.14
N ASN A 86 -29.49 -11.58 0.95
CA ASN A 86 -30.05 -12.84 0.50
C ASN A 86 -31.00 -13.44 1.54
N SER A 87 -30.60 -13.46 2.82
CA SER A 87 -31.45 -13.94 3.91
C SER A 87 -32.76 -13.13 4.02
N LEU A 88 -32.69 -11.81 3.85
CA LEU A 88 -33.86 -10.93 3.87
C LEU A 88 -34.80 -11.21 2.70
N LYS A 89 -34.26 -11.38 1.48
CA LYS A 89 -35.05 -11.75 0.29
C LYS A 89 -35.80 -13.07 0.50
N ASP A 90 -35.16 -14.05 1.14
CA ASP A 90 -35.78 -15.35 1.41
C ASP A 90 -36.89 -15.26 2.47
N LEU A 91 -36.70 -14.47 3.51
CA LEU A 91 -37.73 -14.19 4.51
C LEU A 91 -38.95 -13.49 3.90
N VAL A 92 -38.72 -12.48 3.05
CA VAL A 92 -39.79 -11.77 2.34
C VAL A 92 -40.55 -12.70 1.40
N LYS A 93 -39.84 -13.53 0.60
CA LYS A 93 -40.46 -14.54 -0.26
C LYS A 93 -41.29 -15.55 0.54
N LYS A 94 -40.80 -16.02 1.69
CA LYS A 94 -41.54 -16.92 2.59
C LYS A 94 -42.82 -16.26 3.11
N LYS A 95 -42.75 -14.99 3.53
CA LYS A 95 -43.92 -14.24 4.02
C LYS A 95 -44.96 -14.02 2.92
N LEU A 96 -44.54 -13.63 1.71
CA LEU A 96 -45.41 -13.49 0.54
C LEU A 96 -46.07 -14.80 0.11
N LYS A 97 -45.37 -15.94 0.16
CA LYS A 97 -45.97 -17.26 -0.09
C LYS A 97 -46.99 -17.66 0.97
N LYS A 98 -46.77 -17.27 2.24
CA LYS A 98 -47.66 -17.64 3.37
C LYS A 98 -48.96 -16.84 3.39
N GLY A 99 -48.96 -15.59 2.92
CA GLY A 99 -50.17 -14.75 2.81
C GLY A 99 -51.03 -14.99 1.57
N ARG A 100 -50.69 -15.99 0.74
CA ARG A 100 -51.39 -16.32 -0.52
C ARG A 100 -52.20 -17.63 -0.42
N LYS A 101 -52.45 -18.09 0.81
CA LYS A 101 -53.36 -19.19 1.16
C LYS A 101 -54.53 -18.64 1.95
#